data_AF-A0A848D269-F1
#
_entry.id   AF-A0A848D269-F1
#
_cell.length_a   1.000
_cell.length_b   1.000
_cell.length_c   1.000
_cell.angle_alpha   90.00
_cell.angle_beta   90.00
_cell.angle_gamma   90.00
#
_symmetry.space_group_name_H-M   'P 1'
#
loop_
_entity.id
_entity.type
_entity.pdbx_description
1 polymer ?
#
loop_
_entity_poly.entity_id
_entity_poly.type
_entity_poly.pdbx_seq_one_letter_code
_entity_poly.pdbx_strand_id
1 'polypeptide(L)'
;MTYTFGDNYKSQFSAEVTKLIEKNNAGGFADRVDKMVEVQRLTDAYIDQTGETPEASELERLTDAILSEELKSMYRAKASATEYPFLSERQMMTRISGEASFKLAEETGTDGRSYAPPKRRERSPYENRYVDIHAKIRNIERKRKYRIDTAPGPVETYKRSPEEVSAYLEETYGYRRI
;
A
#
# COMPACT_ATOMS: atom_id res chain seq x y z
N MET A 1 30.81 36.06 -8.36
CA MET A 1 30.59 36.64 -7.03
C MET A 1 31.79 36.33 -6.15
N THR A 2 32.41 37.28 -5.45
CA THR A 2 33.52 36.96 -4.51
C THR A 2 32.93 36.66 -3.13
N TYR A 3 33.18 35.46 -2.61
CA TYR A 3 32.73 35.05 -1.28
C TYR A 3 33.77 35.44 -0.24
N THR A 4 33.34 35.89 0.93
CA THR A 4 34.20 36.28 2.04
C THR A 4 33.65 35.70 3.34
N PHE A 5 34.46 34.94 4.05
CA PHE A 5 34.17 34.25 5.30
C PHE A 5 35.00 34.88 6.42
N GLY A 6 34.36 35.21 7.53
CA GLY A 6 35.00 35.77 8.74
C GLY A 6 34.99 34.79 9.91
N ASP A 7 34.97 35.30 11.15
CA ASP A 7 35.07 34.48 12.37
C ASP A 7 33.97 33.41 12.50
N ASN A 8 32.78 33.65 11.93
CA ASN A 8 31.65 32.71 11.91
C ASN A 8 31.50 32.01 10.54
N TYR A 9 32.61 31.57 9.96
CA TYR A 9 32.69 31.01 8.61
C TYR A 9 31.71 29.85 8.36
N LYS A 10 31.46 28.96 9.33
CA LYS A 10 30.51 27.82 9.17
C LYS A 10 29.07 28.28 8.95
N SER A 11 28.61 29.22 9.77
CA SER A 11 27.24 29.76 9.67
C SER A 11 27.06 30.59 8.39
N GLN A 12 28.09 31.37 8.03
CA GLN A 12 28.10 32.13 6.78
C GLN A 12 28.06 31.21 5.55
N PHE A 13 28.83 30.12 5.57
CA PHE A 13 28.80 29.11 4.51
C PHE A 13 27.40 28.48 4.37
N SER A 14 26.79 28.03 5.46
CA SER A 14 25.42 27.47 5.43
C SER A 14 24.39 28.47 4.88
N ALA A 15 24.53 29.76 5.20
CA ALA A 15 23.67 30.81 4.65
C ALA A 15 23.88 30.99 3.14
N GLU A 16 25.12 30.99 2.65
CA GLU A 16 25.42 31.08 1.21
C GLU A 16 24.96 29.83 0.45
N VAL A 17 25.12 28.62 1.03
CA VAL A 17 24.56 27.36 0.48
C VAL A 17 23.04 27.49 0.33
N THR A 18 22.36 28.02 1.35
CA THR A 18 20.90 28.21 1.32
C THR A 18 20.48 29.19 0.21
N LYS A 19 21.19 30.32 0.06
CA LYS A 19 20.95 31.28 -1.04
C LYS A 19 21.17 30.65 -2.42
N LEU A 20 22.21 29.81 -2.57
CA LEU A 20 22.50 29.11 -3.81
C LEU A 20 21.36 28.14 -4.16
N ILE A 21 20.87 27.38 -3.18
CA ILE A 21 19.73 26.46 -3.33
C ILE A 21 18.45 27.24 -3.73
N GLU A 22 18.17 28.37 -3.08
CA GLU A 22 17.03 29.22 -3.43
C GLU A 22 17.13 29.77 -4.86
N LYS A 23 18.31 30.28 -5.24
CA LYS A 23 18.58 30.73 -6.61
C LYS A 23 18.37 29.61 -7.63
N ASN A 24 18.80 28.40 -7.31
CA ASN A 24 18.60 27.22 -8.16
C ASN A 24 17.12 26.86 -8.30
N ASN A 25 16.37 26.86 -7.18
CA ASN A 25 14.93 26.60 -7.20
C ASN A 25 14.13 27.65 -7.97
N ALA A 26 14.61 28.89 -8.02
CA ALA A 26 14.03 29.98 -8.80
C ALA A 26 14.41 29.93 -10.30
N GLY A 27 15.20 28.94 -10.74
CA GLY A 27 15.66 28.84 -12.13
C GLY A 27 16.77 29.84 -12.49
N GLY A 28 17.55 30.29 -11.51
CA GLY A 28 18.63 31.27 -11.68
C GLY A 28 19.90 30.74 -12.35
N PHE A 29 19.90 29.51 -12.86
CA PHE A 29 20.99 28.89 -13.61
C PHE A 29 20.45 28.32 -14.92
N ALA A 30 21.19 28.52 -16.02
CA ALA A 30 20.78 28.07 -17.34
C ALA A 30 21.16 26.60 -17.60
N ASP A 31 22.34 26.19 -17.14
CA ASP A 31 22.86 24.84 -17.31
C ASP A 31 23.47 24.26 -16.02
N ARG A 32 23.62 22.93 -15.99
CA ARG A 32 24.29 22.20 -14.90
C ARG A 32 25.74 22.66 -14.72
N VAL A 33 26.43 22.94 -15.82
CA VAL A 33 27.83 23.41 -15.78
C VAL A 33 27.95 24.72 -15.00
N ASP A 34 27.04 25.67 -15.22
CA ASP A 34 27.03 26.95 -14.51
C ASP A 34 26.84 26.75 -13.00
N LYS A 35 25.98 25.79 -12.60
CA LYS A 35 25.80 25.43 -11.19
C LYS A 35 27.08 24.85 -10.60
N MET A 36 27.73 23.93 -11.30
CA MET A 36 28.97 23.31 -10.83
C MET A 36 30.08 24.35 -10.63
N VAL A 37 30.21 25.31 -11.55
CA VAL A 37 31.18 26.40 -11.44
C VAL A 37 30.91 27.27 -10.22
N GLU A 38 29.64 27.63 -9.96
CA GLU A 38 29.31 28.47 -8.81
C GLU A 38 29.49 27.72 -7.47
N VAL A 39 29.12 26.45 -7.41
CA VAL A 39 29.36 25.59 -6.24
C VAL A 39 30.86 25.44 -5.99
N GLN A 40 31.64 25.14 -7.02
CA GLN A 40 33.10 25.04 -6.92
C GLN A 40 33.70 26.36 -6.42
N ARG A 41 33.25 27.49 -6.95
CA ARG A 41 33.71 28.81 -6.52
C ARG A 41 33.41 29.09 -5.05
N LEU A 42 32.26 28.64 -4.55
CA LEU A 42 31.88 28.76 -3.14
C LEU A 42 32.76 27.87 -2.24
N THR A 43 32.99 26.62 -2.64
CA THR A 43 33.83 25.68 -1.87
C THR A 43 35.29 26.08 -1.87
N ASP A 44 35.83 26.49 -3.02
CA ASP A 44 37.22 26.91 -3.16
C ASP A 44 37.48 28.17 -2.31
N ALA A 45 36.59 29.16 -2.37
CA ALA A 45 36.70 30.36 -1.54
C ALA A 45 36.64 30.06 -0.03
N TYR A 46 35.89 29.03 0.39
CA TYR A 46 35.84 28.60 1.78
C TYR A 46 37.15 27.96 2.22
N ILE A 47 37.68 27.04 1.40
CA ILE A 47 38.94 26.33 1.67
C ILE A 47 40.11 27.33 1.70
N ASP A 48 40.17 28.25 0.73
CA ASP A 48 41.26 29.24 0.63
C ASP A 48 41.30 30.18 1.84
N GLN A 49 40.15 30.51 2.44
CA GLN A 49 40.06 31.48 3.53
C GLN A 49 40.15 30.83 4.92
N THR A 50 39.65 29.60 5.07
CA THR A 50 39.60 28.92 6.37
C THR A 50 40.70 27.88 6.53
N GLY A 51 41.23 27.34 5.44
CA GLY A 51 42.13 26.19 5.44
C GLY A 51 41.47 24.86 5.82
N GLU A 52 40.14 24.84 6.04
CA GLU A 52 39.38 23.65 6.42
C GLU A 52 38.44 23.20 5.31
N THR A 53 38.10 21.91 5.32
CA THR A 53 37.06 21.36 4.44
C THR A 53 35.67 21.67 5.00
N PRO A 54 34.70 22.06 4.17
CA PRO A 54 33.31 22.23 4.60
C PRO A 54 32.73 20.97 5.26
N GLU A 55 31.73 21.15 6.10
CA GLU A 55 31.04 20.04 6.76
C GLU A 55 30.35 19.12 5.72
N ALA A 56 30.40 17.81 5.94
CA ALA A 56 29.85 16.81 5.02
C ALA A 56 28.35 17.03 4.73
N SER A 57 27.58 17.44 5.75
CA SER A 57 26.15 17.76 5.63
C SER A 57 25.87 18.89 4.64
N GLU A 58 26.73 19.91 4.58
CA GLU A 58 26.59 21.01 3.63
C GLU A 58 27.03 20.62 2.21
N LEU A 59 28.03 19.74 2.09
CA LEU A 59 28.44 19.18 0.80
C LEU A 59 27.34 18.30 0.18
N GLU A 60 26.62 17.53 1.00
CA GLU A 60 25.44 16.78 0.56
C GLU A 60 24.37 17.72 0.01
N ARG A 61 24.05 18.80 0.73
CA ARG A 61 23.08 19.83 0.28
C ARG A 61 23.48 20.47 -1.06
N LEU A 62 24.76 20.76 -1.24
CA LEU A 62 25.29 21.30 -2.51
C LEU A 62 25.19 20.27 -3.64
N THR A 63 25.42 18.99 -3.34
CA THR A 63 25.29 17.90 -4.31
C THR A 63 23.84 17.75 -4.78
N ASP A 64 22.88 17.78 -3.85
CA ASP A 64 21.45 17.78 -4.16
C ASP A 64 21.04 18.98 -5.02
N ALA A 65 21.66 20.15 -4.79
CA ALA A 65 21.43 21.33 -5.60
C ALA A 65 21.94 21.13 -7.04
N ILE A 66 23.13 20.53 -7.22
CA ILE A 66 23.66 20.25 -8.57
C ILE A 66 22.73 19.29 -9.31
N LEU A 67 22.26 18.24 -8.65
CA LEU A 67 21.42 17.18 -9.23
C LEU A 67 19.90 17.49 -9.18
N SER A 68 19.53 18.73 -8.88
CA SER A 68 18.13 19.10 -8.64
C SER A 68 17.20 18.79 -9.82
N GLU A 69 17.65 18.93 -11.07
CA GLU A 69 16.85 18.59 -12.26
C GLU A 69 16.56 17.09 -12.33
N GLU A 70 17.54 16.26 -12.00
CA GLU A 70 17.43 14.80 -12.04
C GLU A 70 16.50 14.32 -10.93
N LEU A 71 16.70 14.83 -9.71
CA LEU A 71 15.91 14.50 -8.53
C LEU A 71 14.44 14.96 -8.67
N LYS A 72 14.20 16.17 -9.18
CA LYS A 72 12.84 16.77 -9.25
C LYS A 72 12.06 16.41 -10.50
N SER A 73 12.72 16.03 -11.60
CA SER A 73 12.00 15.83 -12.85
C SER A 73 10.94 14.71 -12.69
N MET A 74 9.71 14.98 -13.14
CA MET A 74 8.62 13.99 -13.12
C MET A 74 8.43 13.31 -14.47
N TYR A 75 9.29 13.59 -15.45
CA TYR A 75 9.16 13.06 -16.78
C TYR A 75 9.18 11.53 -16.75
N ARG A 76 8.16 10.90 -17.36
CA ARG A 76 7.96 9.45 -17.27
C ARG A 76 8.95 8.68 -18.14
N ALA A 77 9.32 9.22 -19.30
CA ALA A 77 10.13 8.51 -20.30
C ALA A 77 11.63 8.85 -20.23
N LYS A 78 12.13 9.30 -19.07
CA LYS A 78 13.57 9.54 -18.86
C LYS A 78 14.41 8.31 -19.18
N ALA A 79 13.89 7.13 -18.84
CA ALA A 79 14.57 5.86 -19.05
C ALA A 79 14.90 5.56 -20.53
N SER A 80 14.15 6.14 -21.47
CA SER A 80 14.28 5.86 -22.91
C SER A 80 14.61 7.08 -23.77
N ALA A 81 14.40 8.29 -23.25
CA ALA A 81 14.55 9.53 -24.02
C ALA A 81 15.90 10.23 -23.82
N THR A 82 16.64 9.95 -22.75
CA THR A 82 17.94 10.58 -22.49
C THR A 82 19.08 9.63 -22.84
N GLU A 83 20.18 10.18 -23.36
CA GLU A 83 21.41 9.43 -23.66
C GLU A 83 21.98 8.75 -22.41
N TYR A 84 21.85 9.41 -21.27
CA TYR A 84 22.17 8.88 -19.94
C TYR A 84 20.87 8.72 -19.14
N PRO A 85 20.25 7.52 -19.13
CA PRO A 85 19.01 7.30 -18.43
C PRO A 85 19.18 7.28 -16.92
N PHE A 86 18.25 7.90 -16.21
CA PHE A 86 18.19 7.86 -14.75
C PHE A 86 16.73 7.72 -14.29
N LEU A 87 16.57 7.23 -13.05
CA LEU A 87 15.27 7.03 -12.42
C LEU A 87 15.25 7.73 -11.07
N SER A 88 14.18 8.48 -10.77
CA SER A 88 13.98 8.99 -9.42
C SER A 88 13.60 7.86 -8.46
N GLU A 89 13.78 8.07 -7.17
CA GLU A 89 13.46 7.07 -6.13
C GLU A 89 12.01 6.56 -6.27
N ARG A 90 11.05 7.45 -6.47
CA ARG A 90 9.65 7.06 -6.71
C ARG A 90 9.48 6.20 -7.96
N GLN A 91 10.21 6.50 -9.05
CA GLN A 91 10.15 5.70 -10.27
C GLN A 91 10.79 4.32 -10.08
N MET A 92 11.88 4.24 -9.32
CA MET A 92 12.49 2.99 -8.89
C MET A 92 11.53 2.16 -8.04
N MET A 93 10.90 2.76 -7.02
CA MET A 93 9.89 2.09 -6.20
C MET A 93 8.71 1.59 -7.03
N THR A 94 8.24 2.39 -8.00
CA THR A 94 7.17 1.97 -8.91
C THR A 94 7.60 0.77 -9.75
N ARG A 95 8.84 0.78 -10.26
CA ARG A 95 9.41 -0.34 -11.03
C ARG A 95 9.48 -1.61 -10.19
N ILE A 96 10.08 -1.53 -9.00
CA ILE A 96 10.20 -2.66 -8.06
C ILE A 96 8.82 -3.19 -7.69
N SER A 97 7.83 -2.31 -7.45
CA SER A 97 6.47 -2.73 -7.14
C SER A 97 5.73 -3.41 -8.30
N GLY A 98 6.11 -3.08 -9.54
CA GLY A 98 5.55 -3.66 -10.76
C GLY A 98 6.32 -4.88 -11.26
N GLU A 99 7.48 -5.18 -10.68
CA GLU A 99 8.23 -6.39 -11.00
C GLU A 99 7.43 -7.62 -10.56
N ALA A 100 7.32 -8.59 -11.46
CA ALA A 100 6.69 -9.85 -11.14
C ALA A 100 7.50 -10.57 -10.06
N SER A 101 6.82 -11.06 -9.02
CA SER A 101 7.47 -11.86 -7.99
C SER A 101 8.16 -13.08 -8.61
N PHE A 102 9.34 -13.46 -8.11
CA PHE A 102 10.03 -14.69 -8.55
C PHE A 102 9.16 -15.94 -8.49
N LYS A 103 8.19 -15.97 -7.57
CA LYS A 103 7.19 -17.03 -7.44
C LYS A 103 6.35 -17.23 -8.72
N LEU A 104 6.08 -16.15 -9.46
CA LEU A 104 5.40 -16.26 -10.74
C LEU A 104 6.22 -17.06 -11.75
N ALA A 105 7.54 -16.88 -11.75
CA ALA A 105 8.45 -17.65 -12.61
C ALA A 105 8.57 -19.12 -12.18
N GLU A 106 8.53 -19.39 -10.87
CA GLU A 106 8.52 -20.76 -10.32
C GLU A 106 7.23 -21.51 -10.68
N GLU A 107 6.09 -20.84 -10.57
CA GLU A 107 4.78 -21.47 -10.78
C GLU A 107 4.38 -21.53 -12.25
N THR A 108 5.06 -20.80 -13.15
CA THR A 108 4.73 -20.78 -14.58
C THR A 108 5.70 -21.67 -15.35
N GLY A 109 5.19 -22.70 -16.00
CA GLY A 109 5.99 -23.58 -16.85
C GLY A 109 6.45 -22.90 -18.14
N THR A 110 7.39 -23.53 -18.84
CA THR A 110 7.89 -23.07 -20.15
C THR A 110 6.81 -23.05 -21.24
N ASP A 111 5.70 -23.77 -21.02
CA ASP A 111 4.48 -23.78 -21.83
C ASP A 111 3.56 -22.57 -21.57
N GLY A 112 3.94 -21.68 -20.64
CA GLY A 112 3.19 -20.48 -20.26
C GLY A 112 1.98 -20.76 -19.37
N ARG A 113 1.83 -21.99 -18.86
CA ARG A 113 0.74 -22.36 -17.95
C ARG A 113 1.17 -22.18 -16.51
N SER A 114 0.25 -21.69 -15.67
CA SER A 114 0.45 -21.63 -14.23
C SER A 114 0.10 -22.99 -13.60
N TYR A 115 1.05 -23.55 -12.88
CA TYR A 115 0.94 -24.77 -12.06
C TYR A 115 0.76 -24.43 -10.58
N ALA A 116 0.45 -23.17 -10.26
CA ALA A 116 0.12 -22.74 -8.91
C ALA A 116 -1.10 -23.52 -8.39
N PRO A 117 -1.13 -23.89 -7.10
CA PRO A 117 -2.34 -24.48 -6.52
C PRO A 117 -3.51 -23.50 -6.68
N PRO A 118 -4.71 -23.97 -7.07
CA PRO A 118 -5.85 -23.09 -7.33
C PRO A 118 -6.35 -22.47 -6.02
N LYS A 119 -5.77 -21.34 -5.63
CA LYS A 119 -6.19 -20.55 -4.48
C LYS A 119 -7.24 -19.54 -4.94
N ARG A 120 -8.42 -19.56 -4.32
CA ARG A 120 -9.41 -18.50 -4.54
C ARG A 120 -8.83 -17.18 -4.03
N ARG A 121 -8.94 -16.12 -4.84
CA ARG A 121 -8.58 -14.77 -4.38
C ARG A 121 -9.41 -14.39 -3.17
N GLU A 122 -8.79 -13.68 -2.24
CA GLU A 122 -9.54 -13.03 -1.19
C GLU A 122 -10.41 -11.93 -1.82
N ARG A 123 -11.65 -11.84 -1.35
CA ARG A 123 -12.57 -10.80 -1.80
C ARG A 123 -12.12 -9.46 -1.23
N SER A 124 -12.23 -8.41 -2.04
CA SER A 124 -11.99 -7.04 -1.59
C SER A 124 -13.00 -6.66 -0.48
N PRO A 125 -12.66 -5.73 0.44
CA PRO A 125 -13.62 -5.22 1.42
C PRO A 125 -14.95 -4.75 0.81
N TYR A 126 -14.89 -4.15 -0.39
CA TYR A 126 -16.08 -3.74 -1.14
C TYR A 126 -16.97 -4.93 -1.54
N GLU A 127 -16.36 -5.98 -2.08
CA GLU A 127 -17.07 -7.19 -2.53
C GLU A 127 -17.66 -7.97 -1.37
N ASN A 128 -16.95 -8.04 -0.23
CA ASN A 128 -17.47 -8.62 0.99
C ASN A 128 -18.73 -7.89 1.45
N ARG A 129 -18.68 -6.54 1.47
CA ARG A 129 -19.85 -5.72 1.80
C ARG A 129 -21.02 -5.96 0.85
N TYR A 130 -20.75 -6.03 -0.45
CA TYR A 130 -21.78 -6.33 -1.46
C TYR A 130 -22.43 -7.70 -1.22
N VAL A 131 -21.64 -8.75 -1.00
CA VAL A 131 -22.14 -10.10 -0.70
C VAL A 131 -22.93 -10.14 0.60
N ASP A 132 -22.49 -9.40 1.62
CA ASP A 132 -23.19 -9.33 2.90
C ASP A 132 -24.57 -8.70 2.74
N ILE A 133 -24.64 -7.54 2.07
CA ILE A 133 -25.88 -6.81 1.79
C ILE A 133 -26.85 -7.65 0.95
N HIS A 134 -26.38 -8.22 -0.16
CA HIS A 134 -27.26 -8.81 -1.15
C HIS A 134 -27.59 -10.29 -0.92
N ALA A 135 -26.70 -11.03 -0.26
CA ALA A 135 -26.85 -12.48 -0.07
C ALA A 135 -26.98 -12.87 1.40
N LYS A 136 -26.02 -12.51 2.27
CA LYS A 136 -26.01 -13.04 3.64
C LYS A 136 -27.20 -12.55 4.46
N ILE A 137 -27.50 -11.24 4.43
CA ILE A 137 -28.64 -10.67 5.15
C ILE A 137 -29.95 -11.33 4.70
N ARG A 138 -30.20 -11.40 3.39
CA ARG A 138 -31.39 -12.04 2.83
C ARG A 138 -31.48 -13.53 3.18
N ASN A 139 -30.35 -14.23 3.20
CA ASN A 139 -30.32 -15.65 3.58
C ASN A 139 -30.64 -15.84 5.07
N ILE A 140 -30.22 -14.92 5.94
CA ILE A 140 -30.59 -14.93 7.36
C ILE A 140 -32.11 -14.72 7.51
N GLU A 141 -32.68 -13.76 6.79
CA GLU A 141 -34.12 -13.50 6.79
C GLU A 141 -34.91 -14.73 6.29
N ARG A 142 -34.50 -15.31 5.15
CA ARG A 142 -35.12 -16.53 4.60
C ARG A 142 -35.04 -17.69 5.58
N LYS A 143 -33.89 -17.90 6.23
CA LYS A 143 -33.74 -18.95 7.26
C LYS A 143 -34.65 -18.70 8.46
N ARG A 144 -34.80 -17.44 8.90
CA ARG A 144 -35.70 -17.08 10.00
C ARG A 144 -37.15 -17.38 9.63
N LYS A 145 -37.57 -16.98 8.43
CA LYS A 145 -38.92 -17.26 7.92
C LYS A 145 -39.17 -18.77 7.80
N TYR A 146 -38.27 -19.51 7.15
CA TYR A 146 -38.38 -20.96 7.01
C TYR A 146 -38.50 -21.66 8.37
N ARG A 147 -37.74 -21.21 9.37
CA ARG A 147 -37.82 -21.76 10.74
C ARG A 147 -39.19 -21.53 11.38
N ILE A 148 -39.83 -20.38 11.12
CA ILE A 148 -41.19 -20.09 11.61
C ILE A 148 -42.19 -20.97 10.86
N ASP A 149 -42.11 -21.01 9.52
CA ASP A 149 -43.04 -21.73 8.65
C ASP A 149 -42.97 -23.26 8.87
N THR A 150 -41.79 -23.77 9.25
CA THR A 150 -41.55 -25.20 9.51
C THR A 150 -41.55 -25.53 11.01
N ALA A 151 -41.86 -24.57 11.88
CA ALA A 151 -41.98 -24.85 13.30
C ALA A 151 -43.18 -25.79 13.54
N PRO A 152 -43.01 -26.89 14.29
CA PRO A 152 -44.14 -27.75 14.62
C PRO A 152 -45.17 -26.97 15.44
N GLY A 153 -46.45 -27.21 15.18
CA GLY A 153 -47.54 -26.64 15.97
C GLY A 153 -47.49 -27.10 17.43
N PRO A 154 -48.23 -26.42 18.34
CA PRO A 154 -48.33 -26.86 19.72
C PRO A 154 -48.89 -28.28 19.78
N VAL A 155 -48.12 -29.20 20.35
CA VAL A 155 -48.54 -30.58 20.55
C VAL A 155 -49.28 -30.64 21.89
N GLU A 156 -50.60 -30.72 21.83
CA GLU A 156 -51.42 -30.94 23.03
C GLU A 156 -51.37 -32.42 23.42
N THR A 157 -50.70 -32.71 24.53
CA THR A 157 -50.63 -34.06 25.08
C THR A 157 -51.70 -34.23 26.15
N TYR A 158 -52.68 -35.08 25.89
CA TYR A 158 -53.69 -35.46 26.87
C TYR A 158 -53.25 -36.75 27.58
N LYS A 159 -53.11 -36.69 28.90
CA LYS A 159 -52.87 -37.90 29.72
C LYS A 159 -54.24 -38.51 30.04
N ARG A 160 -54.53 -39.68 29.46
CA ARG A 160 -55.67 -40.51 29.90
C ARG A 160 -55.23 -41.40 31.05
N SER A 161 -56.14 -41.73 31.96
CA SER A 161 -55.83 -42.70 33.01
C SER A 161 -55.65 -44.09 32.38
N PRO A 162 -54.79 -44.96 32.94
CA PRO A 162 -54.61 -46.31 32.43
C PRO A 162 -55.93 -47.10 32.33
N GLU A 163 -56.86 -46.83 33.25
CA GLU A 163 -58.19 -47.46 33.34
C GLU A 163 -59.11 -47.03 32.19
N GLU A 164 -59.10 -45.74 31.83
CA GLU A 164 -59.85 -45.19 30.69
C GLU A 164 -59.34 -45.73 29.35
N VAL A 165 -58.02 -45.93 29.25
CA VAL A 165 -57.39 -46.51 28.05
C VAL A 165 -57.75 -47.98 27.91
N SER A 166 -57.71 -48.76 29.00
CA SER A 166 -58.15 -50.17 28.97
C SER A 166 -59.63 -50.30 28.66
N ALA A 167 -60.49 -49.46 29.24
CA ALA A 167 -61.93 -49.48 28.98
C ALA A 167 -62.25 -49.17 27.51
N TYR A 168 -61.60 -48.14 26.94
CA TYR A 168 -61.75 -47.81 25.52
C TYR A 168 -61.28 -48.95 24.61
N LEU A 169 -60.14 -49.58 24.91
CA LEU A 169 -59.58 -50.68 24.11
C LEU A 169 -60.42 -51.97 24.21
N GLU A 170 -61.01 -52.24 25.37
CA GLU A 170 -61.99 -53.33 25.56
C GLU A 170 -63.26 -53.08 24.75
N GLU A 171 -63.78 -51.85 24.75
CA GLU A 171 -65.02 -51.48 24.06
C GLU A 171 -64.86 -51.42 22.53
N THR A 172 -63.74 -50.91 22.02
CA THR A 172 -63.51 -50.78 20.57
C THR A 172 -62.85 -51.99 19.93
N TYR A 173 -61.99 -52.71 20.65
CA TYR A 173 -61.20 -53.81 20.08
C TYR A 173 -61.36 -55.14 20.81
N GLY A 174 -62.20 -55.22 21.86
CA GLY A 174 -62.47 -56.47 22.59
C GLY A 174 -61.27 -56.99 23.41
N TYR A 175 -60.24 -56.17 23.62
CA TYR A 175 -58.99 -56.60 24.26
C TYR A 175 -59.07 -56.48 25.78
N ARG A 176 -59.48 -57.55 26.47
CA ARG A 176 -59.42 -57.65 27.93
C ARG A 176 -57.98 -57.95 28.37
N ARG A 177 -57.36 -57.06 29.15
CA ARG A 177 -56.05 -57.34 29.76
C ARG A 177 -56.22 -58.42 30.84
N ILE A 178 -55.39 -59.46 30.79
CA ILE A 178 -55.20 -60.43 31.89
C ILE A 178 -54.35 -59.77 32.97
#